data_AF-A0A7X3PPJ2-F1
#
_entry.id   AF-A0A7X3PPJ2-F1
#
_cell.length_a   1.000
_cell.length_b   1.000
_cell.length_c   1.000
_cell.angle_alpha   90.00
_cell.angle_beta   90.00
_cell.angle_gamma   90.00
#
_symmetry.space_group_name_H-M   'P 1'
#
loop_
_entity.id
_entity.type
_entity.pdbx_description
1 polymer ?
#
loop_
_entity_poly.entity_id
_entity_poly.type
_entity_poly.pdbx_seq_one_letter_code
_entity_poly.pdbx_strand_id
1 'polypeptide(L)'
;MTQTHTRLIAATGALLLVLGCGTSGPPPDTESEATGTSGPAAASLQQFAGAWSLARIERRDASGELLSPPIEDRLGYIMYDTSGHMGVTIMRPDRQPYSEGGPTPDEALALIGTYTSYFGPFSVNEDEGYVTHHLVGSLDPRGAGSDYKRLYTFGENTLTLQPPAREDGSKTFLTWERLPALPESELTETHRKLVGVYRIESVTRQTTDGESVPIDQYEKAYIMYAPSGHMSVHLMRPGRNRYAGDRPTAEEALAATRTYASYFGPFSVHEDEGFVVHHRIGSENPAGTGTDAKRFYELSDTHLTLKPPIQSDSQGRQLQTALRWARITE
;
A
#
# COMPACT_ATOMS: atom_id res chain seq x y z
N MET A 1 31.54 -76.08 -13.41
CA MET A 1 31.69 -76.59 -12.03
C MET A 1 30.95 -75.62 -11.12
N THR A 2 29.92 -75.98 -10.36
CA THR A 2 29.32 -77.32 -10.14
C THR A 2 27.81 -77.17 -9.85
N GLN A 3 26.97 -78.04 -10.40
CA GLN A 3 25.55 -78.14 -10.02
C GLN A 3 25.39 -79.11 -8.85
N THR A 4 24.45 -78.82 -7.94
CA THR A 4 23.93 -79.80 -6.98
C THR A 4 22.40 -79.71 -6.90
N HIS A 5 21.75 -80.76 -7.41
CA HIS A 5 20.33 -81.07 -7.30
C HIS A 5 19.95 -81.51 -5.85
N THR A 6 18.71 -81.62 -5.35
CA THR A 6 17.31 -81.21 -5.66
C THR A 6 16.42 -81.78 -4.51
N ARG A 7 15.08 -81.65 -4.57
CA ARG A 7 14.01 -82.43 -3.86
C ARG A 7 13.43 -81.74 -2.60
N LEU A 8 12.12 -81.84 -2.26
CA LEU A 8 10.98 -82.53 -2.89
C LEU A 8 9.60 -81.86 -2.54
N ILE A 9 8.74 -81.64 -3.54
CA ILE A 9 7.30 -82.00 -3.69
C ILE A 9 6.29 -81.86 -2.51
N ALA A 10 5.33 -80.92 -2.69
CA ALA A 10 3.83 -81.02 -2.65
C ALA A 10 3.11 -81.51 -1.34
N ALA A 11 1.77 -81.61 -1.21
CA ALA A 11 0.57 -81.50 -2.09
C ALA A 11 -0.72 -81.29 -1.22
N THR A 12 -1.97 -81.00 -1.68
CA THR A 12 -2.59 -80.37 -2.88
C THR A 12 -4.13 -80.29 -2.71
N GLY A 13 -4.79 -79.17 -3.04
CA GLY A 13 -6.27 -79.01 -3.16
C GLY A 13 -6.69 -77.52 -3.17
N ALA A 14 -7.46 -76.93 -4.11
CA ALA A 14 -8.72 -77.32 -4.81
C ALA A 14 -9.99 -77.03 -3.95
N LEU A 15 -11.10 -76.42 -4.42
CA LEU A 15 -11.50 -75.84 -5.73
C LEU A 15 -12.69 -74.85 -5.44
N LEU A 16 -12.91 -73.70 -6.11
CA LEU A 16 -13.63 -73.56 -7.39
C LEU A 16 -13.60 -72.13 -8.02
N LEU A 17 -14.22 -72.05 -9.21
CA LEU A 17 -14.52 -70.89 -10.08
C LEU A 17 -15.59 -69.89 -9.57
N VAL A 18 -15.51 -68.64 -10.05
CA VAL A 18 -16.56 -67.93 -10.85
C VAL A 18 -15.86 -66.91 -11.79
N LEU A 19 -16.34 -66.74 -13.03
CA LEU A 19 -16.02 -65.56 -13.87
C LEU A 19 -17.13 -64.51 -13.77
N GLY A 20 -16.77 -63.23 -13.76
CA GLY A 20 -17.72 -62.13 -13.88
C GLY A 20 -17.09 -60.90 -14.55
N CYS A 21 -17.56 -60.56 -15.75
CA CYS A 21 -17.25 -59.27 -16.36
C CYS A 21 -18.15 -58.20 -15.73
N GLY A 22 -17.55 -57.19 -15.08
CA GLY A 22 -18.27 -56.07 -14.48
C GLY A 22 -17.54 -54.76 -14.76
N THR A 23 -18.27 -53.75 -15.23
CA THR A 23 -17.71 -52.42 -15.53
C THR A 23 -17.61 -51.58 -14.27
N SER A 24 -16.39 -51.36 -13.77
CA SER A 24 -16.11 -50.38 -12.71
C SER A 24 -15.83 -49.01 -13.31
N GLY A 25 -16.63 -48.00 -12.95
CA GLY A 25 -16.29 -46.60 -13.20
C GLY A 25 -15.09 -46.13 -12.34
N PRO A 26 -14.58 -44.91 -12.57
CA PRO A 26 -13.57 -44.32 -11.70
C PRO A 26 -14.12 -44.13 -10.27
N PRO A 27 -13.26 -44.15 -9.24
CA PRO A 27 -13.67 -43.83 -7.87
C PRO A 27 -14.14 -42.36 -7.79
N PRO A 28 -15.03 -42.02 -6.83
CA PRO A 28 -15.42 -40.64 -6.59
C PRO A 28 -14.22 -39.81 -6.10
N ASP A 29 -14.15 -38.55 -6.53
CA ASP A 29 -13.13 -37.61 -6.09
C ASP A 29 -13.19 -37.41 -4.57
N THR A 30 -12.02 -37.37 -3.93
CA THR A 30 -11.92 -37.02 -2.51
C THR A 30 -11.97 -35.50 -2.41
N GLU A 31 -13.14 -34.95 -2.07
CA GLU A 31 -13.30 -33.55 -1.71
C GLU A 31 -12.47 -33.24 -0.46
N SER A 32 -11.24 -32.79 -0.70
CA SER A 32 -10.35 -32.29 0.35
C SER A 32 -10.84 -30.91 0.80
N GLU A 33 -11.68 -30.86 1.83
CA GLU A 33 -12.06 -29.62 2.51
C GLU A 33 -10.78 -28.85 2.92
N ALA A 34 -10.44 -27.82 2.16
CA ALA A 34 -9.27 -26.99 2.39
C ALA A 34 -9.56 -26.04 3.56
N THR A 35 -9.44 -26.55 4.79
CA THR A 35 -9.43 -25.74 6.01
C THR A 35 -8.21 -24.82 5.99
N GLY A 36 -8.43 -23.60 5.47
CA GLY A 36 -7.42 -22.56 5.25
C GLY A 36 -6.69 -22.17 6.53
N THR A 37 -5.64 -22.93 6.86
CA THR A 37 -4.79 -22.68 8.01
C THR A 37 -3.79 -21.61 7.60
N SER A 38 -4.02 -20.36 8.02
CA SER A 38 -3.11 -19.26 7.81
C SER A 38 -1.75 -19.58 8.44
N GLY A 39 -0.72 -19.68 7.61
CA GLY A 39 0.65 -19.91 8.07
C GLY A 39 1.19 -18.72 8.89
N PRO A 40 2.32 -18.88 9.60
CA PRO A 40 2.89 -17.83 10.45
C PRO A 40 3.09 -16.50 9.70
N ALA A 41 3.56 -16.56 8.44
CA ALA A 41 3.67 -15.39 7.57
C ALA A 41 2.35 -14.59 7.44
N ALA A 42 1.19 -15.25 7.30
CA ALA A 42 -0.10 -14.58 7.20
C ALA A 42 -0.56 -14.00 8.56
N ALA A 43 -0.26 -14.67 9.67
CA ALA A 43 -0.49 -14.13 11.01
C ALA A 43 0.37 -12.87 11.26
N SER A 44 1.61 -12.84 10.76
CA SER A 44 2.50 -11.68 10.84
C SER A 44 1.91 -10.46 10.09
N LEU A 45 1.44 -10.66 8.85
CA LEU A 45 0.80 -9.62 8.03
C LEU A 45 -0.46 -9.08 8.73
N GLN A 46 -1.26 -9.97 9.33
CA GLN A 46 -2.47 -9.60 10.05
C GLN A 46 -2.20 -8.71 11.28
N GLN A 47 -1.04 -8.83 11.94
CA GLN A 47 -0.67 -7.96 13.05
C GLN A 47 -0.29 -6.53 12.57
N PHE A 48 0.38 -6.42 11.42
CA PHE A 48 0.67 -5.12 10.80
C PHE A 48 -0.56 -4.44 10.20
N ALA A 49 -1.48 -5.21 9.63
CA ALA A 49 -2.62 -4.73 8.84
C ALA A 49 -3.48 -3.66 9.55
N GLY A 50 -3.99 -2.72 8.77
CA GLY A 50 -4.72 -1.53 9.21
C GLY A 50 -3.92 -0.23 9.03
N ALA A 51 -4.50 0.87 9.48
CA ALA A 51 -3.85 2.19 9.47
C ALA A 51 -3.37 2.59 10.88
N TRP A 52 -2.24 3.28 10.92
CA TRP A 52 -1.62 3.74 12.16
C TRP A 52 -1.24 5.22 12.04
N SER A 53 -1.56 6.03 13.04
CA SER A 53 -1.17 7.43 13.16
C SER A 53 0.20 7.57 13.78
N LEU A 54 1.04 8.46 13.24
CA LEU A 54 2.33 8.80 13.84
C LEU A 54 2.09 9.52 15.17
N ALA A 55 2.51 8.92 16.28
CA ALA A 55 2.41 9.54 17.60
C ALA A 55 3.67 10.34 17.93
N ARG A 56 4.86 9.76 17.71
CA ARG A 56 6.14 10.47 17.92
C ARG A 56 7.31 9.91 17.12
N ILE A 57 8.32 10.75 16.92
CA ILE A 57 9.65 10.34 16.45
C ILE A 57 10.70 10.69 17.51
N GLU A 58 11.40 9.69 18.03
CA GLU A 58 12.56 9.85 18.90
C GLU A 58 13.86 9.66 18.10
N ARG A 59 14.92 10.40 18.47
CA ARG A 59 16.29 10.08 18.08
C ARG A 59 17.14 9.86 19.31
N ARG A 60 17.84 8.74 19.36
CA ARG A 60 18.77 8.39 20.44
C ARG A 60 20.18 8.20 19.89
N ASP A 61 21.18 8.43 20.72
CA ASP A 61 22.59 8.24 20.38
C ASP A 61 22.97 6.74 20.38
N ALA A 62 24.28 6.44 20.43
CA ALA A 62 24.78 5.08 20.57
C ALA A 62 24.57 4.49 21.98
N SER A 63 24.53 5.31 23.04
CA SER A 63 24.31 4.86 24.43
C SER A 63 22.82 4.64 24.77
N GLY A 64 21.91 5.32 24.07
CA GLY A 64 20.47 5.27 24.28
C GLY A 64 19.85 6.57 24.83
N GLU A 65 20.66 7.59 25.09
CA GLU A 65 20.21 8.93 25.49
C GLU A 65 19.51 9.66 24.33
N LEU A 66 18.55 10.53 24.64
CA LEU A 66 17.82 11.31 23.63
C LEU A 66 18.69 12.46 23.09
N LEU A 67 18.95 12.46 21.78
CA LEU A 67 19.71 13.52 21.10
C LEU A 67 18.91 14.82 20.90
N SER A 68 17.60 14.76 21.08
CA SER A 68 16.68 15.90 21.07
C SER A 68 15.41 15.52 21.83
N PRO A 69 14.55 16.49 22.20
CA PRO A 69 13.16 16.19 22.53
C PRO A 69 12.49 15.32 21.45
N PRO A 70 11.53 14.45 21.81
CA PRO A 70 10.70 13.75 20.85
C PRO A 70 9.95 14.73 19.92
N ILE A 71 9.70 14.29 18.69
CA ILE A 71 9.02 15.09 17.67
C ILE A 71 7.59 14.56 17.52
N GLU A 72 6.64 15.32 18.03
CA GLU A 72 5.22 14.94 18.21
C GLU A 72 4.28 15.88 17.42
N ASP A 73 4.84 16.80 16.63
CA ASP A 73 4.15 17.85 15.87
C ASP A 73 3.71 17.42 14.45
N ARG A 74 3.94 16.15 14.07
CA ARG A 74 3.81 15.67 12.68
C ARG A 74 2.59 14.83 12.44
N LEU A 75 1.78 15.25 11.46
CA LEU A 75 0.73 14.40 10.91
C LEU A 75 1.34 13.34 9.99
N GLY A 76 0.95 12.08 10.14
CA GLY A 76 1.37 11.02 9.24
C GLY A 76 0.63 9.72 9.46
N TYR A 77 0.45 8.95 8.40
CA TYR A 77 -0.07 7.58 8.46
C TYR A 77 0.94 6.59 7.89
N ILE A 78 0.95 5.40 8.49
CA ILE A 78 1.43 4.19 7.83
C ILE A 78 0.23 3.24 7.70
N MET A 79 0.03 2.71 6.51
CA MET A 79 -1.03 1.74 6.22
C MET A 79 -0.39 0.45 5.73
N TYR A 80 -0.88 -0.66 6.26
CA TYR A 80 -0.54 -2.02 5.84
C TYR A 80 -1.82 -2.77 5.51
N ASP A 81 -1.76 -3.66 4.53
CA ASP A 81 -2.87 -4.47 4.03
C ASP A 81 -2.49 -5.95 3.98
N THR A 82 -3.46 -6.87 4.10
CA THR A 82 -3.18 -8.32 4.15
C THR A 82 -2.63 -8.85 2.83
N SER A 83 -2.90 -8.18 1.70
CA SER A 83 -2.24 -8.42 0.40
C SER A 83 -0.72 -8.15 0.38
N GLY A 84 -0.09 -7.91 1.52
CA GLY A 84 1.35 -7.65 1.64
C GLY A 84 1.76 -6.30 1.06
N HIS A 85 0.85 -5.32 1.03
CA HIS A 85 1.09 -3.99 0.47
C HIS A 85 0.99 -2.86 1.51
N MET A 86 1.80 -1.81 1.35
CA MET A 86 1.92 -0.72 2.32
C MET A 86 2.16 0.65 1.69
N GLY A 87 1.86 1.69 2.47
CA GLY A 87 2.07 3.09 2.12
C GLY A 87 2.37 3.93 3.35
N VAL A 88 3.23 4.94 3.19
CA VAL A 88 3.62 5.88 4.25
C VAL A 88 3.38 7.31 3.80
N THR A 89 2.85 8.13 4.69
CA THR A 89 2.87 9.60 4.62
C THR A 89 3.35 10.18 5.95
N ILE A 90 4.24 11.16 5.92
CA ILE A 90 4.59 11.98 7.09
C ILE A 90 4.76 13.43 6.62
N MET A 91 4.14 14.37 7.32
CA MET A 91 4.11 15.79 7.01
C MET A 91 4.53 16.59 8.25
N ARG A 92 5.45 17.54 8.09
CA ARG A 92 5.73 18.57 9.11
C ARG A 92 4.60 19.61 9.14
N PRO A 93 4.36 20.31 10.27
CA PRO A 93 3.39 21.40 10.33
C PRO A 93 3.84 22.61 9.48
N ASP A 94 2.96 23.61 9.39
CA ASP A 94 3.21 24.97 8.88
C ASP A 94 3.79 25.09 7.45
N ARG A 95 3.56 24.08 6.61
CA ARG A 95 3.96 24.07 5.20
C ARG A 95 3.16 25.11 4.41
N GLN A 96 3.84 26.17 3.99
CA GLN A 96 3.21 27.27 3.26
C GLN A 96 2.85 26.87 1.82
N PRO A 97 1.67 27.27 1.31
CA PRO A 97 1.36 27.24 -0.12
C PRO A 97 2.33 28.09 -0.94
N TYR A 98 2.71 27.58 -2.11
CA TYR A 98 3.42 28.34 -3.15
C TYR A 98 2.42 29.10 -4.04
N SER A 99 2.93 30.00 -4.89
CA SER A 99 2.13 30.81 -5.81
C SER A 99 1.39 30.00 -6.88
N GLU A 100 0.36 30.60 -7.49
CA GLU A 100 -0.34 30.00 -8.63
C GLU A 100 0.63 29.68 -9.79
N GLY A 101 0.50 28.48 -10.36
CA GLY A 101 1.44 27.93 -11.36
C GLY A 101 2.37 26.84 -10.82
N GLY A 102 2.51 26.71 -9.49
CA GLY A 102 3.34 25.69 -8.83
C GLY A 102 4.62 26.28 -8.21
N PRO A 103 5.43 25.46 -7.52
CA PRO A 103 6.62 25.94 -6.83
C PRO A 103 7.72 26.35 -7.81
N THR A 104 8.49 27.35 -7.41
CA THR A 104 9.85 27.62 -7.91
C THR A 104 10.84 26.52 -7.46
N PRO A 105 12.05 26.46 -8.05
CA PRO A 105 13.09 25.52 -7.61
C PRO A 105 13.41 25.60 -6.11
N ASP A 106 13.53 26.81 -5.57
CA ASP A 106 13.91 27.03 -4.16
C ASP A 106 12.76 26.70 -3.19
N GLU A 107 11.50 27.02 -3.55
CA GLU A 107 10.32 26.57 -2.79
C GLU A 107 10.23 25.04 -2.76
N ALA A 108 10.47 24.37 -3.90
CA ALA A 108 10.47 22.92 -3.97
C ALA A 108 11.59 22.31 -3.10
N LEU A 109 12.79 22.90 -3.11
CA LEU A 109 13.91 22.47 -2.25
C LEU A 109 13.62 22.64 -0.76
N ALA A 110 12.98 23.74 -0.37
CA ALA A 110 12.55 23.97 1.00
C ALA A 110 11.45 22.98 1.42
N LEU A 111 10.47 22.71 0.55
CA LEU A 111 9.31 21.86 0.83
C LEU A 111 9.61 20.36 0.78
N ILE A 112 10.50 19.87 -0.08
CA ILE A 112 10.68 18.41 -0.28
C ILE A 112 11.21 17.71 0.98
N GLY A 113 12.00 18.40 1.81
CA GLY A 113 12.46 17.89 3.10
C GLY A 113 11.39 17.89 4.21
N THR A 114 10.20 18.43 3.96
CA THR A 114 9.10 18.58 4.94
C THR A 114 7.96 17.58 4.76
N TYR A 115 7.99 16.78 3.68
CA TYR A 115 7.03 15.73 3.41
C TYR A 115 7.77 14.43 3.06
N THR A 116 7.30 13.30 3.57
CA THR A 116 7.79 11.96 3.25
C THR A 116 6.62 11.17 2.71
N SER A 117 6.75 10.56 1.54
CA SER A 117 5.77 9.59 1.05
C SER A 117 6.42 8.55 0.17
N TYR A 118 6.08 7.28 0.40
CA TYR A 118 6.53 6.12 -0.37
C TYR A 118 5.57 4.95 -0.18
N PHE A 119 5.63 3.97 -1.09
CA PHE A 119 4.70 2.85 -1.15
C PHE A 119 5.30 1.64 -1.87
N GLY A 120 4.74 0.45 -1.63
CA GLY A 120 5.11 -0.80 -2.28
C GLY A 120 4.68 -2.04 -1.49
N PRO A 121 5.11 -3.25 -1.90
CA PRO A 121 4.98 -4.44 -1.07
C PRO A 121 5.78 -4.33 0.24
N PHE A 122 5.47 -5.20 1.20
CA PHE A 122 6.29 -5.44 2.38
C PHE A 122 6.44 -6.93 2.68
N SER A 123 7.52 -7.27 3.36
CA SER A 123 7.77 -8.62 3.90
C SER A 123 8.14 -8.53 5.38
N VAL A 124 7.74 -9.52 6.16
CA VAL A 124 8.07 -9.64 7.58
C VAL A 124 9.00 -10.84 7.76
N ASN A 125 10.08 -10.65 8.52
CA ASN A 125 10.91 -11.72 9.06
C ASN A 125 10.73 -11.70 10.58
N GLU A 126 9.93 -12.65 11.08
CA GLU A 126 9.59 -12.76 12.50
C GLU A 126 10.81 -13.22 13.32
N ASP A 127 11.61 -14.16 12.79
CA ASP A 127 12.79 -14.74 13.46
C ASP A 127 13.88 -13.69 13.78
N GLU A 128 14.08 -12.71 12.90
CA GLU A 128 14.97 -11.56 13.12
C GLU A 128 14.24 -10.29 13.62
N GLY A 129 12.91 -10.32 13.81
CA GLY A 129 12.12 -9.19 14.31
C GLY A 129 12.16 -7.93 13.43
N TYR A 130 12.12 -8.08 12.10
CA TYR A 130 12.10 -6.94 11.17
C TYR A 130 11.03 -7.03 10.08
N VAL A 131 10.61 -5.85 9.60
CA VAL A 131 9.79 -5.67 8.40
C VAL A 131 10.62 -4.94 7.35
N THR A 132 10.54 -5.36 6.08
CA THR A 132 11.13 -4.67 4.94
C THR A 132 10.03 -4.07 4.08
N HIS A 133 10.09 -2.77 3.82
CA HIS A 133 9.25 -2.14 2.80
C HIS A 133 10.01 -2.14 1.47
N HIS A 134 9.42 -2.69 0.41
CA HIS A 134 10.00 -2.81 -0.92
C HIS A 134 9.47 -1.67 -1.80
N LEU A 135 10.19 -0.54 -1.85
CA LEU A 135 9.62 0.70 -2.40
C LEU A 135 9.50 0.66 -3.94
N VAL A 136 8.27 0.59 -4.45
CA VAL A 136 7.99 0.72 -5.89
C VAL A 136 7.75 2.16 -6.31
N GLY A 137 7.47 3.06 -5.36
CA GLY A 137 7.37 4.50 -5.59
C GLY A 137 7.67 5.32 -4.33
N SER A 138 8.21 6.52 -4.52
CA SER A 138 8.68 7.40 -3.45
C SER A 138 8.82 8.84 -3.94
N LEU A 139 8.50 9.83 -3.09
CA LEU A 139 8.71 11.26 -3.36
C LEU A 139 10.20 11.58 -3.55
N ASP A 140 11.08 10.98 -2.76
CA ASP A 140 12.51 10.95 -3.03
C ASP A 140 12.81 9.86 -4.09
N PRO A 141 13.27 10.19 -5.30
CA PRO A 141 13.49 9.22 -6.37
C PRO A 141 14.55 8.15 -6.04
N ARG A 142 15.43 8.37 -5.04
CA ARG A 142 16.40 7.37 -4.57
C ARG A 142 15.73 6.24 -3.80
N GLY A 143 14.56 6.49 -3.22
CA GLY A 143 13.76 5.49 -2.52
C GLY A 143 13.12 4.45 -3.46
N ALA A 144 12.79 4.82 -4.70
CA ALA A 144 12.21 3.88 -5.65
C ALA A 144 13.22 2.81 -6.09
N GLY A 145 12.82 1.54 -6.03
CA GLY A 145 13.69 0.38 -6.26
C GLY A 145 14.65 0.06 -5.11
N SER A 146 14.33 0.49 -3.88
CA SER A 146 15.19 0.33 -2.70
C SER A 146 14.44 -0.32 -1.53
N ASP A 147 15.12 -1.18 -0.77
CA ASP A 147 14.56 -1.91 0.38
C ASP A 147 14.78 -1.18 1.71
N TYR A 148 13.71 -1.00 2.47
CA TYR A 148 13.71 -0.32 3.76
C TYR A 148 13.43 -1.30 4.92
N LYS A 149 14.45 -2.06 5.34
CA LYS A 149 14.43 -2.86 6.59
C LYS A 149 14.19 -1.96 7.81
N ARG A 150 13.31 -2.39 8.72
CA ARG A 150 12.96 -1.75 10.00
C ARG A 150 12.85 -2.83 11.07
N LEU A 151 13.56 -2.71 12.19
CA LEU A 151 13.20 -3.51 13.37
C LEU A 151 11.82 -3.04 13.85
N TYR A 152 10.98 -3.95 14.32
CA TYR A 152 9.65 -3.61 14.85
C TYR A 152 9.47 -4.05 16.30
N THR A 153 8.55 -3.38 16.99
CA THR A 153 8.08 -3.81 18.32
C THR A 153 6.63 -3.37 18.47
N PHE A 154 5.74 -4.33 18.75
CA PHE A 154 4.34 -4.05 19.06
C PHE A 154 4.15 -3.83 20.56
N GLY A 155 3.36 -2.81 20.92
CA GLY A 155 2.67 -2.70 22.20
C GLY A 155 1.19 -3.04 22.05
N GLU A 156 0.38 -2.71 23.04
CA GLU A 156 -1.06 -3.00 23.06
C GLU A 156 -1.82 -2.35 21.89
N ASN A 157 -1.64 -1.03 21.69
CA ASN A 157 -2.19 -0.29 20.56
C ASN A 157 -1.12 0.45 19.74
N THR A 158 0.15 0.04 19.85
CA THR A 158 1.29 0.74 19.24
C THR A 158 2.19 -0.16 18.41
N LEU A 159 2.81 0.42 17.39
CA LEU A 159 3.86 -0.17 16.57
C LEU A 159 5.04 0.80 16.58
N THR A 160 6.19 0.38 17.10
CA THR A 160 7.44 1.15 16.96
C THR A 160 8.27 0.57 15.84
N LEU A 161 8.65 1.41 14.87
CA LEU A 161 9.55 1.07 13.77
C LEU A 161 10.88 1.78 13.93
N GLN A 162 11.97 1.01 13.92
CA GLN A 162 13.33 1.52 14.00
C GLN A 162 14.09 1.24 12.69
N PRO A 163 14.45 2.26 11.90
CA PRO A 163 15.41 2.12 10.80
C PRO A 163 16.79 1.63 11.28
N PRO A 164 17.69 1.27 10.35
CA PRO A 164 19.09 1.04 10.66
C PRO A 164 19.69 2.25 11.39
N ALA A 165 20.68 2.00 12.25
CA ALA A 165 21.47 3.07 12.86
C ALA A 165 22.23 3.85 11.77
N ARG A 166 22.47 5.14 12.02
CA ARG A 166 23.37 5.95 11.20
C ARG A 166 24.84 5.60 11.49
N GLU A 167 25.73 6.14 10.67
CA GLU A 167 27.19 6.01 10.83
C GLU A 167 27.71 6.56 12.16
N ASP A 168 27.01 7.56 12.73
CA ASP A 168 27.26 8.10 14.08
C ASP A 168 26.72 7.20 15.23
N GLY A 169 26.22 6.01 14.90
CA GLY A 169 25.56 5.07 15.82
C GLY A 169 24.14 5.48 16.24
N SER A 170 23.65 6.67 15.86
CA SER A 170 22.35 7.17 16.29
C SER A 170 21.20 6.36 15.70
N LYS A 171 20.23 6.04 16.56
CA LYS A 171 19.01 5.31 16.22
C LYS A 171 17.85 6.28 16.14
N THR A 172 16.84 5.92 15.35
CA THR A 172 15.59 6.68 15.24
C THR A 172 14.44 5.72 15.44
N PHE A 173 13.46 6.12 16.23
CA PHE A 173 12.29 5.31 16.56
C PHE A 173 11.07 6.10 16.13
N LEU A 174 10.19 5.50 15.32
CA LEU A 174 8.91 6.07 14.94
C LEU A 174 7.84 5.23 15.65
N THR A 175 7.19 5.79 16.66
CA THR A 175 6.09 5.14 17.35
C THR A 175 4.79 5.58 16.71
N TRP A 176 4.01 4.60 16.26
CA TRP A 176 2.72 4.75 15.64
C TRP A 176 1.65 4.14 16.54
N GLU A 177 0.46 4.74 16.57
CA GLU A 177 -0.73 4.26 17.28
C GLU A 177 -1.73 3.70 16.28
N ARG A 178 -2.34 2.55 16.58
CA ARG A 178 -3.32 1.93 15.69
C ARG A 178 -4.61 2.75 15.70
N LEU A 179 -5.09 3.12 14.51
CA LEU A 179 -6.40 3.73 14.35
C LEU A 179 -7.47 2.62 14.45
N PRO A 180 -8.51 2.77 15.30
CA PRO A 180 -9.56 1.76 15.43
C PRO A 180 -10.36 1.64 14.14
N ALA A 181 -10.89 0.45 13.85
CA ALA A 181 -11.87 0.27 12.78
C ALA A 181 -13.14 1.07 13.07
N LEU A 182 -13.84 1.54 12.02
CA LEU A 182 -15.18 2.10 12.15
C LEU A 182 -16.12 1.02 12.74
N PRO A 183 -17.07 1.39 13.61
CA PRO A 183 -18.05 0.44 14.12
C PRO A 183 -19.00 0.00 12.99
N GLU A 184 -19.53 -1.24 13.08
CA GLU A 184 -20.45 -1.80 12.08
C GLU A 184 -21.72 -0.95 11.83
N SER A 185 -22.09 -0.09 12.77
CA SER A 185 -23.18 0.89 12.65
C SER A 185 -22.89 2.07 11.71
N GLU A 186 -21.62 2.34 11.40
CA GLU A 186 -21.17 3.40 10.48
C GLU A 186 -20.79 2.84 9.10
N LEU A 187 -20.55 1.52 9.01
CA LEU A 187 -20.18 0.85 7.77
C LEU A 187 -21.40 0.62 6.86
N THR A 188 -21.40 1.24 5.68
CA THR A 188 -22.31 0.92 4.56
C THR A 188 -21.79 -0.28 3.73
N GLU A 189 -22.50 -0.71 2.68
CA GLU A 189 -22.00 -1.77 1.80
C GLU A 189 -20.74 -1.31 1.04
N THR A 190 -20.77 -0.09 0.50
CA THR A 190 -19.64 0.55 -0.18
C THR A 190 -18.45 0.73 0.76
N HIS A 191 -18.64 1.07 2.04
CA HIS A 191 -17.53 1.12 2.99
C HIS A 191 -16.80 -0.24 3.07
N ARG A 192 -17.55 -1.34 3.27
CA ARG A 192 -16.98 -2.70 3.35
C ARG A 192 -16.30 -3.11 2.05
N LYS A 193 -16.84 -2.71 0.89
CA LYS A 193 -16.26 -2.99 -0.44
C LYS A 193 -15.08 -2.08 -0.81
N LEU A 194 -14.98 -0.86 -0.26
CA LEU A 194 -13.90 0.08 -0.58
C LEU A 194 -12.58 -0.27 0.11
N VAL A 195 -12.61 -0.87 1.30
CA VAL A 195 -11.42 -1.28 2.05
C VAL A 195 -10.48 -2.14 1.16
N GLY A 196 -9.18 -1.90 1.29
CA GLY A 196 -8.11 -2.59 0.57
C GLY A 196 -7.16 -1.65 -0.18
N VAL A 197 -6.22 -2.25 -0.92
CA VAL A 197 -5.25 -1.54 -1.77
C VAL A 197 -5.60 -1.70 -3.24
N TYR A 198 -5.43 -0.64 -4.03
CA TYR A 198 -5.67 -0.66 -5.48
C TYR A 198 -4.50 -0.02 -6.22
N ARG A 199 -4.09 -0.65 -7.32
CA ARG A 199 -3.05 -0.18 -8.24
C ARG A 199 -3.69 0.52 -9.44
N ILE A 200 -3.17 1.68 -9.83
CA ILE A 200 -3.60 2.36 -11.06
C ILE A 200 -3.33 1.47 -12.29
N GLU A 201 -4.23 1.52 -13.26
CA GLU A 201 -4.03 0.90 -14.57
C GLU A 201 -4.06 1.95 -15.68
N SER A 202 -4.99 2.90 -15.60
CA SER A 202 -5.12 3.97 -16.58
C SER A 202 -5.76 5.22 -15.99
N VAL A 203 -5.42 6.36 -16.59
CA VAL A 203 -6.14 7.62 -16.42
C VAL A 203 -6.69 8.03 -17.79
N THR A 204 -8.01 8.17 -17.90
CA THR A 204 -8.65 8.69 -19.11
C THR A 204 -9.20 10.09 -18.86
N ARG A 205 -9.30 10.87 -19.94
CA ARG A 205 -9.96 12.17 -19.93
C ARG A 205 -10.76 12.32 -21.22
N GLN A 206 -12.00 12.78 -21.09
CA GLN A 206 -12.90 13.05 -22.20
C GLN A 206 -13.64 14.36 -21.98
N THR A 207 -14.06 15.01 -23.05
CA THR A 207 -15.07 16.07 -22.96
C THR A 207 -16.44 15.46 -22.64
N THR A 208 -17.41 16.27 -22.21
CA THR A 208 -18.78 15.79 -21.93
C THR A 208 -19.55 15.30 -23.16
N ASP A 209 -19.11 15.67 -24.36
CA ASP A 209 -19.59 15.15 -25.65
C ASP A 209 -18.78 13.96 -26.19
N GLY A 210 -17.74 13.50 -25.47
CA GLY A 210 -17.03 12.25 -25.71
C GLY A 210 -15.71 12.36 -26.49
N GLU A 211 -15.25 13.56 -26.85
CA GLU A 211 -13.91 13.75 -27.44
C GLU A 211 -12.85 13.27 -26.44
N SER A 212 -11.95 12.38 -26.85
CA SER A 212 -10.89 11.88 -25.97
C SER A 212 -9.69 12.82 -25.94
N VAL A 213 -9.39 13.37 -24.77
CA VAL A 213 -8.37 14.39 -24.56
C VAL A 213 -7.13 13.74 -23.93
N PRO A 214 -5.92 13.96 -24.50
CA PRO A 214 -4.68 13.42 -23.93
C PRO A 214 -4.48 13.80 -22.45
N ILE A 215 -3.98 12.85 -21.66
CA ILE A 215 -3.64 13.05 -20.25
C ILE A 215 -2.45 12.19 -19.83
N ASP A 216 -1.55 12.78 -19.05
CA ASP A 216 -0.37 12.11 -18.51
C ASP A 216 -0.75 10.94 -17.59
N GLN A 217 -0.16 9.78 -17.85
CA GLN A 217 -0.33 8.57 -17.04
C GLN A 217 0.56 8.59 -15.78
N TYR A 218 0.33 7.63 -14.90
CA TYR A 218 1.22 7.30 -13.78
C TYR A 218 1.98 6.01 -14.09
N GLU A 219 3.24 5.93 -13.68
CA GLU A 219 4.08 4.74 -13.85
C GLU A 219 3.79 3.71 -12.76
N LYS A 220 3.64 4.20 -11.53
CA LYS A 220 3.18 3.46 -10.35
C LYS A 220 2.28 4.38 -9.54
N ALA A 221 1.16 3.87 -9.05
CA ALA A 221 0.38 4.56 -8.03
C ALA A 221 -0.46 3.56 -7.24
N TYR A 222 -0.60 3.80 -5.94
CA TYR A 222 -1.57 3.13 -5.08
C TYR A 222 -2.56 4.13 -4.49
N ILE A 223 -3.79 3.65 -4.29
CA ILE A 223 -4.73 4.17 -3.31
C ILE A 223 -5.01 3.06 -2.29
N MET A 224 -5.07 3.45 -1.01
CA MET A 224 -5.32 2.55 0.11
C MET A 224 -6.52 3.08 0.89
N TYR A 225 -7.46 2.21 1.24
CA TYR A 225 -8.58 2.50 2.14
C TYR A 225 -8.54 1.50 3.31
N ALA A 226 -8.42 1.99 4.54
CA ALA A 226 -8.35 1.18 5.75
C ALA A 226 -9.72 1.03 6.44
N PRO A 227 -9.94 -0.06 7.22
CA PRO A 227 -11.18 -0.25 8.00
C PRO A 227 -11.48 0.88 8.99
N SER A 228 -10.50 1.72 9.33
CA SER A 228 -10.63 2.87 10.22
C SER A 228 -11.25 4.11 9.58
N GLY A 229 -11.78 4.03 8.37
CA GLY A 229 -12.31 5.20 7.64
C GLY A 229 -11.22 6.15 7.16
N HIS A 230 -9.97 5.68 7.08
CA HIS A 230 -8.80 6.46 6.65
C HIS A 230 -8.24 5.98 5.32
N MET A 231 -7.68 6.89 4.54
CA MET A 231 -7.09 6.62 3.23
C MET A 231 -5.73 7.28 3.02
N SER A 232 -4.96 6.72 2.09
CA SER A 232 -3.76 7.36 1.53
C SER A 232 -3.70 7.19 0.02
N VAL A 233 -3.13 8.19 -0.66
CA VAL A 233 -2.88 8.19 -2.10
C VAL A 233 -1.42 8.50 -2.36
N HIS A 234 -0.82 7.74 -3.27
CA HIS A 234 0.56 7.88 -3.70
C HIS A 234 0.62 7.72 -5.22
N LEU A 235 0.98 8.79 -5.94
CA LEU A 235 0.95 8.87 -7.40
C LEU A 235 2.35 9.21 -7.92
N MET A 236 2.95 8.33 -8.73
CA MET A 236 4.28 8.52 -9.31
C MET A 236 4.20 8.56 -10.84
N ARG A 237 4.66 9.66 -11.45
CA ARG A 237 4.77 9.81 -12.91
C ARG A 237 6.12 9.26 -13.41
N PRO A 238 6.21 8.83 -14.68
CA PRO A 238 7.47 8.41 -15.30
C PRO A 238 8.47 9.57 -15.45
N GLY A 239 9.72 9.23 -15.77
CA GLY A 239 10.79 10.21 -16.04
C GLY A 239 11.53 10.69 -14.78
N ARG A 240 11.46 9.93 -13.68
CA ARG A 240 12.05 10.29 -12.38
C ARG A 240 13.50 9.82 -12.27
N ASN A 241 14.43 10.77 -12.42
CA ASN A 241 15.86 10.53 -12.22
C ASN A 241 16.21 10.52 -10.72
N ARG A 242 17.20 9.71 -10.33
CA ARG A 242 17.84 9.83 -9.01
C ARG A 242 18.69 11.09 -8.95
N TYR A 243 18.79 11.69 -7.76
CA TYR A 243 19.62 12.87 -7.53
C TYR A 243 21.11 12.56 -7.75
N ALA A 244 21.88 13.56 -8.18
CA ALA A 244 23.33 13.46 -8.39
C ALA A 244 24.14 13.29 -7.09
N GLY A 245 23.52 13.48 -5.91
CA GLY A 245 24.16 13.31 -4.60
C GLY A 245 23.16 13.13 -3.45
N ASP A 246 23.64 13.21 -2.21
CA ASP A 246 22.85 12.87 -1.01
C ASP A 246 21.70 13.84 -0.68
N ARG A 247 21.68 14.99 -1.33
CA ARG A 247 20.61 15.99 -1.27
C ARG A 247 20.33 16.50 -2.68
N PRO A 248 19.07 16.78 -3.05
CA PRO A 248 18.76 17.37 -4.34
C PRO A 248 19.28 18.81 -4.43
N THR A 249 19.63 19.23 -5.64
CA THR A 249 19.61 20.64 -6.05
C THR A 249 18.17 21.17 -6.16
N ALA A 250 18.01 22.48 -6.34
CA ALA A 250 16.70 23.11 -6.45
C ALA A 250 15.87 22.57 -7.65
N GLU A 251 16.51 22.37 -8.80
CA GLU A 251 15.87 21.81 -10.00
C GLU A 251 15.51 20.32 -9.84
N GLU A 252 16.35 19.54 -9.15
CA GLU A 252 16.05 18.12 -8.84
C GLU A 252 14.87 17.99 -7.87
N ALA A 253 14.77 18.87 -6.88
CA ALA A 253 13.62 18.94 -5.99
C ALA A 253 12.34 19.33 -6.74
N LEU A 254 12.41 20.32 -7.63
CA LEU A 254 11.28 20.73 -8.47
C LEU A 254 10.83 19.61 -9.42
N ALA A 255 11.76 18.91 -10.06
CA ALA A 255 11.46 17.75 -10.89
C ALA A 255 10.79 16.62 -10.07
N ALA A 256 11.27 16.36 -8.85
CA ALA A 256 10.72 15.35 -7.97
C ALA A 256 9.31 15.69 -7.47
N THR A 257 9.02 16.93 -7.09
CA THR A 257 7.65 17.37 -6.74
C THR A 257 6.72 17.39 -7.97
N ARG A 258 7.16 17.89 -9.13
CA ARG A 258 6.30 17.93 -10.36
C ARG A 258 5.90 16.54 -10.88
N THR A 259 6.64 15.49 -10.53
CA THR A 259 6.38 14.12 -11.00
C THR A 259 5.90 13.16 -9.90
N TYR A 260 5.52 13.69 -8.73
CA TYR A 260 4.90 12.94 -7.65
C TYR A 260 3.66 13.68 -7.14
N ALA A 261 2.69 12.96 -6.58
CA ALA A 261 1.62 13.57 -5.80
C ALA A 261 1.14 12.59 -4.73
N SER A 262 0.85 13.09 -3.53
CA SER A 262 0.36 12.25 -2.43
C SER A 262 -0.50 13.08 -1.49
N TYR A 263 -1.51 12.45 -0.89
CA TYR A 263 -2.33 13.03 0.17
C TYR A 263 -2.95 11.91 1.02
N PHE A 264 -3.41 12.26 2.22
CA PHE A 264 -3.96 11.34 3.20
C PHE A 264 -4.96 12.02 4.14
N GLY A 265 -5.79 11.21 4.79
CA GLY A 265 -6.79 11.65 5.77
C GLY A 265 -7.96 10.69 5.89
N PRO A 266 -9.02 11.05 6.63
CA PRO A 266 -10.26 10.28 6.65
C PRO A 266 -11.01 10.40 5.31
N PHE A 267 -11.93 9.48 5.05
CA PHE A 267 -12.86 9.54 3.94
C PHE A 267 -14.30 9.31 4.39
N SER A 268 -15.25 9.98 3.72
CA SER A 268 -16.69 9.77 3.89
C SER A 268 -17.28 9.14 2.63
N VAL A 269 -18.28 8.28 2.77
CA VAL A 269 -19.02 7.66 1.65
C VAL A 269 -20.45 8.19 1.61
N HIS A 270 -20.86 8.71 0.46
CA HIS A 270 -22.22 9.14 0.15
C HIS A 270 -22.82 8.12 -0.82
N GLU A 271 -23.31 7.01 -0.29
CA GLU A 271 -23.72 5.82 -1.05
C GLU A 271 -24.90 6.11 -1.99
N ASP A 272 -25.98 6.72 -1.47
CA ASP A 272 -27.16 7.12 -2.26
C ASP A 272 -26.83 8.16 -3.36
N GLU A 273 -25.75 8.92 -3.20
CA GLU A 273 -25.30 9.94 -4.15
C GLU A 273 -24.16 9.46 -5.08
N GLY A 274 -23.68 8.22 -4.90
CA GLY A 274 -22.64 7.60 -5.74
C GLY A 274 -21.25 8.26 -5.67
N PHE A 275 -20.87 8.87 -4.54
CA PHE A 275 -19.53 9.46 -4.36
C PHE A 275 -18.88 9.23 -3.00
N VAL A 276 -17.56 9.36 -2.95
CA VAL A 276 -16.77 9.49 -1.72
C VAL A 276 -16.17 10.89 -1.62
N VAL A 277 -15.81 11.31 -0.40
CA VAL A 277 -15.02 12.52 -0.15
C VAL A 277 -13.74 12.12 0.56
N HIS A 278 -12.58 12.47 0.02
CA HIS A 278 -11.30 12.35 0.74
C HIS A 278 -11.01 13.67 1.46
N HIS A 279 -10.95 13.67 2.78
CA HIS A 279 -10.71 14.85 3.61
C HIS A 279 -9.20 14.99 3.84
N ARG A 280 -8.53 15.90 3.12
CA ARG A 280 -7.05 15.91 3.05
C ARG A 280 -6.42 16.64 4.24
N ILE A 281 -6.27 15.96 5.37
CA ILE A 281 -5.53 16.52 6.52
C ILE A 281 -4.03 16.68 6.23
N GLY A 282 -3.50 16.01 5.20
CA GLY A 282 -2.14 16.23 4.70
C GLY A 282 -2.00 15.94 3.21
N SER A 283 -1.16 16.73 2.55
CA SER A 283 -0.94 16.71 1.10
C SER A 283 0.50 17.11 0.77
N GLU A 284 1.11 16.49 -0.25
CA GLU A 284 2.45 16.81 -0.73
C GLU A 284 2.50 18.26 -1.24
N ASN A 285 1.58 18.64 -2.13
CA ASN A 285 1.25 20.02 -2.44
C ASN A 285 0.59 20.66 -1.19
N PRO A 286 1.19 21.69 -0.56
CA PRO A 286 0.64 22.29 0.66
C PRO A 286 -0.75 22.91 0.48
N ALA A 287 -1.07 23.45 -0.70
CA ALA A 287 -2.39 24.01 -1.01
C ALA A 287 -3.51 22.94 -1.10
N GLY A 288 -3.16 21.64 -1.05
CA GLY A 288 -4.11 20.55 -0.93
C GLY A 288 -4.50 20.21 0.52
N THR A 289 -3.75 20.68 1.52
CA THR A 289 -4.03 20.42 2.94
C THR A 289 -5.25 21.22 3.41
N GLY A 290 -6.14 20.58 4.18
CA GLY A 290 -7.42 21.16 4.61
C GLY A 290 -8.48 21.24 3.49
N THR A 291 -8.28 20.55 2.36
CA THR A 291 -9.23 20.55 1.23
C THR A 291 -9.94 19.21 1.06
N ASP A 292 -11.21 19.26 0.67
CA ASP A 292 -12.00 18.07 0.35
C ASP A 292 -11.86 17.65 -1.11
N ALA A 293 -11.84 16.34 -1.34
CA ALA A 293 -11.72 15.73 -2.65
C ALA A 293 -12.89 14.78 -2.92
N LYS A 294 -14.06 15.32 -3.32
CA LYS A 294 -15.18 14.55 -3.84
C LYS A 294 -14.76 13.71 -5.07
N ARG A 295 -15.17 12.45 -5.13
CA ARG A 295 -14.97 11.51 -6.24
C ARG A 295 -16.22 10.67 -6.43
N PHE A 296 -16.89 10.80 -7.57
CA PHE A 296 -17.88 9.80 -7.99
C PHE A 296 -17.17 8.47 -8.24
N TYR A 297 -17.80 7.34 -7.93
CA TYR A 297 -17.18 6.03 -8.05
C TYR A 297 -17.99 5.04 -8.88
N GLU A 298 -17.26 4.10 -9.49
CA GLU A 298 -17.79 2.83 -9.98
C GLU A 298 -16.98 1.74 -9.26
N LEU A 299 -17.65 0.84 -8.54
CA LEU A 299 -16.98 -0.14 -7.68
C LEU A 299 -17.46 -1.56 -8.01
N SER A 300 -16.50 -2.48 -8.04
CA SER A 300 -16.68 -3.91 -8.21
C SER A 300 -15.67 -4.65 -7.34
N ASP A 301 -15.82 -5.96 -7.21
CA ASP A 301 -14.95 -6.78 -6.36
C ASP A 301 -13.47 -6.73 -6.82
N THR A 302 -13.22 -6.47 -8.11
CA THR A 302 -11.87 -6.44 -8.70
C THR A 302 -11.36 -5.04 -9.06
N HIS A 303 -12.23 -4.04 -9.21
CA HIS A 303 -11.85 -2.72 -9.72
C HIS A 303 -12.64 -1.57 -9.11
N LEU A 304 -11.97 -0.42 -8.99
CA LEU A 304 -12.52 0.87 -8.60
C LEU A 304 -12.21 1.89 -9.71
N THR A 305 -13.21 2.61 -10.21
CA THR A 305 -13.02 3.84 -11.02
C THR A 305 -13.32 5.05 -10.15
N LEU A 306 -12.41 6.02 -10.07
CA LEU A 306 -12.65 7.30 -9.39
C LEU A 306 -12.73 8.45 -10.40
N LYS A 307 -13.81 9.23 -10.33
CA LYS A 307 -14.12 10.36 -11.20
C LYS A 307 -14.21 11.65 -10.36
N PRO A 308 -13.21 12.55 -10.43
CA PRO A 308 -13.34 13.90 -9.89
C PRO A 308 -14.54 14.64 -10.54
N PRO A 309 -15.09 15.70 -9.91
CA PRO A 309 -16.09 16.54 -10.54
C PRO A 309 -15.58 17.10 -11.88
N ILE A 310 -16.49 17.28 -12.83
CA ILE A 310 -16.21 17.87 -14.14
C ILE A 310 -15.46 19.20 -13.95
N GLN A 311 -14.45 19.46 -14.79
CA GLN A 311 -13.63 20.67 -14.76
C GLN A 311 -13.74 21.40 -16.11
N SER A 312 -13.71 22.73 -16.11
CA SER A 312 -13.52 23.52 -17.33
C SER A 312 -12.04 23.57 -17.70
N ASP A 313 -11.68 23.44 -18.99
CA ASP A 313 -10.37 23.87 -19.48
C ASP A 313 -10.32 25.37 -19.81
N SER A 314 -9.15 25.85 -20.24
CA SER A 314 -8.94 27.25 -20.65
C SER A 314 -9.70 27.66 -21.93
N GLN A 315 -10.36 26.72 -22.61
CA GLN A 315 -11.27 26.95 -23.74
C GLN A 315 -12.75 26.83 -23.32
N GLY A 316 -13.02 26.59 -22.03
CA GLY A 316 -14.36 26.41 -21.47
C GLY A 316 -14.96 25.00 -21.66
N ARG A 317 -14.23 24.07 -22.30
CA ARG A 317 -14.72 22.71 -22.52
C ARG A 317 -14.86 21.98 -21.19
N GLN A 318 -15.98 21.29 -21.01
CA GLN A 318 -16.26 20.51 -19.82
C GLN A 318 -15.57 19.15 -19.94
N LEU A 319 -14.66 18.86 -19.01
CA LEU A 319 -13.80 17.67 -19.00
C LEU A 319 -14.14 16.74 -17.83
N GLN A 320 -14.48 15.49 -18.14
CA GLN A 320 -14.48 14.39 -17.19
C GLN A 320 -13.13 13.69 -17.21
N THR A 321 -12.49 13.55 -16.06
CA THR A 321 -11.31 12.67 -15.87
C THR A 321 -11.76 11.42 -15.12
N ALA A 322 -11.24 10.25 -15.45
CA ALA A 322 -11.47 9.00 -14.71
C ALA A 322 -10.14 8.30 -14.45
N LEU A 323 -9.97 7.78 -13.23
CA LEU A 323 -8.81 7.00 -12.81
C LEU A 323 -9.29 5.57 -12.55
N ARG A 324 -8.83 4.60 -13.34
CA ARG A 324 -9.18 3.18 -13.17
C ARG A 324 -8.10 2.46 -12.38
N TRP A 325 -8.53 1.76 -11.35
CA TRP A 325 -7.68 1.03 -10.42
C TRP A 325 -8.12 -0.44 -10.34
N ALA A 326 -7.17 -1.37 -10.42
CA ALA A 326 -7.40 -2.76 -10.06
C ALA A 326 -7.10 -2.96 -8.57
N ARG A 327 -7.99 -3.67 -7.85
CA ARG A 327 -7.71 -4.15 -6.49
C ARG A 327 -6.50 -5.06 -6.52
N ILE A 328 -5.65 -4.96 -5.50
CA ILE A 328 -4.60 -5.94 -5.23
C ILE A 328 -5.19 -6.99 -4.29
N THR A 329 -5.07 -8.26 -4.64
CA THR A 329 -5.38 -9.39 -3.77
C THR A 329 -4.10 -10.05 -3.28
N GLU A 330 -4.25 -10.93 -2.29
CA GLU A 330 -3.35 -12.04 -2.04
C GLU A 330 -3.25 -12.98 -3.26
#